data_AF-A0A1G1KG17-F1
#
_entry.id   AF-A0A1G1KG17-F1
#
_cell.length_a   1.000
_cell.length_b   1.000
_cell.length_c   1.000
_cell.angle_alpha   90.00
_cell.angle_beta   90.00
_cell.angle_gamma   90.00
#
_symmetry.space_group_name_H-M   'P 1'
#
loop_
_entity.id
_entity.type
_entity.pdbx_description
1 polymer ?
#
loop_
_entity_poly.entity_id
_entity_poly.type
_entity_poly.pdbx_seq_one_letter_code
_entity_poly.pdbx_strand_id
1 'polypeptide(L)'
;MDKLQKLDVSKPEVPSVEASNLQELTPLIQAAIYVTVLDINDQLTITSSTKIQINPRFQAHRNLFPKEFDELEYRRHALTYLQRVGAIGDFNVPGLSMLPPYPWEKADVQVNAARFRQIKDQVIEAFNYKAKPEAVAPVTKRGQEKRVMEPLRDEGLGVVYEVKLKGRELLINEFLLTRLDFNSENDNVFNHLYQNPNKIISIAELEQSLGGASLRKPLHKIVENLGFTKELNRAFFDISKDAIRFRNPLTSKDLEELGISRLRLPRR
;
A
#
# COMPACT_ATOMS: atom_id res chain seq x y z
N MET A 1 14.42 -17.33 23.38
CA MET A 1 13.91 -16.17 22.62
C MET A 1 15.09 -15.28 22.35
N ASP A 2 15.76 -15.50 21.23
CA ASP A 2 17.08 -14.95 20.95
C ASP A 2 17.11 -14.36 19.53
N LYS A 3 17.61 -13.13 19.46
CA LYS A 3 18.03 -12.35 18.27
C LYS A 3 16.98 -11.85 17.28
N LEU A 4 16.27 -10.78 17.68
CA LEU A 4 16.03 -9.66 16.77
C LEU A 4 17.25 -8.73 16.88
N GLN A 5 18.08 -8.71 15.83
CA GLN A 5 19.16 -7.74 15.70
C GLN A 5 18.57 -6.33 15.71
N LYS A 6 18.95 -5.54 16.70
CA LYS A 6 18.70 -4.10 16.75
C LYS A 6 19.42 -3.48 15.55
N LEU A 7 18.67 -2.89 14.63
CA LEU A 7 19.23 -1.92 13.68
C LEU A 7 19.81 -0.78 14.51
N ASP A 8 21.11 -0.55 14.35
CA ASP A 8 21.84 0.53 14.99
C ASP A 8 21.24 1.87 14.51
N VAL A 9 20.60 2.60 15.44
CA VAL A 9 19.99 3.90 15.18
C VAL A 9 21.01 4.98 15.49
N SER A 10 22.15 4.91 14.80
CA SER A 10 23.04 6.07 14.68
C SER A 10 22.40 7.02 13.65
N LYS A 11 22.43 8.33 13.95
CA LYS A 11 21.90 9.39 13.06
C LYS A 11 22.38 9.11 11.63
N PRO A 12 21.49 8.86 10.65
CA PRO A 12 21.91 8.44 9.33
C PRO A 12 22.78 9.54 8.72
N GLU A 13 24.03 9.20 8.39
CA GLU A 13 24.83 10.02 7.48
C GLU A 13 23.99 10.24 6.22
N VAL A 14 23.86 11.51 5.82
CA VAL A 14 23.16 11.90 4.59
C VAL A 14 23.81 11.16 3.43
N PRO A 15 23.17 10.15 2.83
CA PRO A 15 23.84 9.31 1.84
C PRO A 15 24.00 10.12 0.55
N SER A 16 25.24 10.20 0.06
CA SER A 16 25.53 10.78 -1.25
C SER A 16 24.77 10.02 -2.35
N VAL A 17 23.92 10.73 -3.11
CA VAL A 17 23.14 10.20 -4.25
C VAL A 17 24.02 10.08 -5.52
N GLU A 18 25.31 9.82 -5.34
CA GLU A 18 26.27 9.77 -6.44
C GLU A 18 26.20 8.48 -7.28
N ALA A 19 25.49 7.46 -6.83
CA ALA A 19 25.28 6.23 -7.59
C ALA A 19 24.25 6.44 -8.73
N SER A 20 24.58 5.92 -9.91
CA SER A 20 23.63 5.82 -11.04
C SER A 20 22.89 4.47 -11.07
N ASN A 21 23.41 3.48 -10.34
CA ASN A 21 22.83 2.15 -10.22
C ASN A 21 21.93 2.09 -8.98
N LEU A 22 20.68 1.66 -9.17
CA LEU A 22 19.69 1.55 -8.09
C LEU A 22 20.18 0.64 -6.95
N GLN A 23 20.91 -0.43 -7.27
CA GLN A 23 21.34 -1.44 -6.30
C GLN A 23 22.41 -0.95 -5.31
N GLU A 24 23.15 0.09 -5.69
CA GLU A 24 24.20 0.71 -4.86
C GLU A 24 23.64 1.69 -3.82
N LEU A 25 22.37 2.08 -3.96
CA LEU A 25 21.70 2.99 -3.04
C LEU A 25 21.26 2.28 -1.76
N THR A 26 21.12 3.06 -0.68
CA THR A 26 20.58 2.53 0.58
C THR A 26 19.14 2.04 0.38
N PRO A 27 18.69 1.01 1.13
CA PRO A 27 17.32 0.50 1.01
C PRO A 27 16.24 1.57 1.17
N LEU A 28 16.50 2.57 2.00
CA LEU A 28 15.59 3.66 2.27
C LEU A 28 15.47 4.62 1.08
N ILE A 29 16.57 4.92 0.39
CA ILE A 29 16.55 5.69 -0.87
C ILE A 29 15.87 4.87 -1.98
N GLN A 30 16.11 3.57 -2.05
CA GLN A 30 15.43 2.69 -3.02
C GLN A 30 13.91 2.71 -2.82
N ALA A 31 13.43 2.65 -1.56
CA ALA A 31 12.01 2.77 -1.24
C ALA A 31 11.43 4.15 -1.64
N ALA A 32 12.16 5.23 -1.37
CA ALA A 32 11.77 6.58 -1.79
C ALA A 32 11.67 6.71 -3.32
N ILE A 33 12.61 6.12 -4.07
CA ILE A 33 12.57 6.07 -5.54
C ILE A 33 11.36 5.28 -6.02
N TYR A 34 11.13 4.09 -5.46
CA TYR A 34 10.00 3.24 -5.80
C TYR A 34 8.67 3.98 -5.62
N VAL A 35 8.43 4.57 -4.46
CA VAL A 35 7.20 5.33 -4.20
C VAL A 35 7.09 6.54 -5.13
N THR A 36 8.19 7.24 -5.41
CA THR A 36 8.20 8.36 -6.35
C THR A 36 7.81 7.95 -7.76
N VAL A 37 8.28 6.79 -8.21
CA VAL A 37 7.89 6.22 -9.50
C VAL A 37 6.39 5.90 -9.53
N LEU A 38 5.81 5.38 -8.45
CA LEU A 38 4.37 5.13 -8.38
C LEU A 38 3.57 6.44 -8.45
N ASP A 39 3.94 7.44 -7.64
CA ASP A 39 3.26 8.75 -7.63
C ASP A 39 3.28 9.42 -9.01
N ILE A 40 4.43 9.38 -9.70
CA ILE A 40 4.57 9.94 -11.05
C ILE A 40 3.68 9.16 -12.05
N ASN A 41 3.70 7.83 -11.99
CA ASN A 41 2.90 6.99 -12.90
C ASN A 41 1.40 7.25 -12.75
N ASP A 42 0.92 7.41 -11.53
CA ASP A 42 -0.49 7.72 -11.25
C ASP A 42 -0.87 9.08 -11.83
N GLN A 43 -0.04 10.11 -11.64
CA GLN A 43 -0.30 11.44 -12.19
C GLN A 43 -0.24 11.49 -13.73
N LEU A 44 0.67 10.74 -14.36
CA LEU A 44 0.72 10.62 -15.82
C LEU A 44 -0.55 9.97 -16.36
N THR A 45 -1.08 8.97 -15.66
CA THR A 45 -2.32 8.27 -16.04
C THR A 45 -3.54 9.21 -15.96
N ILE A 46 -3.56 10.10 -14.98
CA ILE A 46 -4.66 11.06 -14.78
C ILE A 46 -4.59 12.22 -15.78
N THR A 47 -3.42 12.82 -15.96
CA THR A 47 -3.30 14.11 -16.65
C THR A 47 -2.96 14.00 -18.13
N SER A 48 -2.40 12.88 -18.58
CA SER A 48 -1.80 12.73 -19.92
C SER A 48 -0.75 13.81 -20.27
N SER A 49 -0.25 14.54 -19.27
CA SER A 49 0.71 15.65 -19.41
C SER A 49 2.10 15.20 -18.99
N THR A 50 3.13 15.72 -19.65
CA THR A 50 4.53 15.52 -19.21
C THR A 50 4.90 16.41 -18.02
N LYS A 51 4.15 17.46 -17.75
CA LYS A 51 4.29 18.31 -16.55
C LYS A 51 3.26 17.87 -15.54
N ILE A 52 3.71 17.38 -14.39
CA ILE A 52 2.86 16.83 -13.34
C ILE A 52 3.19 17.42 -11.98
N GLN A 53 2.27 17.22 -11.04
CA GLN A 53 2.40 17.63 -9.65
C GLN A 53 2.25 16.43 -8.73
N ILE A 54 3.26 16.17 -7.90
CA ILE A 54 3.27 15.05 -6.94
C ILE A 54 3.32 15.56 -5.49
N ASN A 55 2.90 14.71 -4.56
CA ASN A 55 2.94 15.05 -3.13
C ASN A 55 4.39 14.95 -2.62
N PRO A 56 4.95 16.01 -2.01
CA PRO A 56 6.34 15.97 -1.57
C PRO A 56 6.55 15.03 -0.36
N ARG A 57 5.51 14.68 0.40
CA ARG A 57 5.59 14.05 1.73
C ARG A 57 5.25 12.56 1.81
N PHE A 58 5.33 11.82 0.71
CA PHE A 58 5.03 10.37 0.67
C PHE A 58 3.74 9.94 1.43
N GLN A 59 2.73 10.81 1.56
CA GLN A 59 1.67 10.65 2.56
C GLN A 59 0.90 9.31 2.45
N ALA A 60 0.68 8.84 1.22
CA ALA A 60 0.00 7.57 0.94
C ALA A 60 0.84 6.33 1.32
N HIS A 61 2.13 6.51 1.57
CA HIS A 61 3.12 5.45 1.79
C HIS A 61 3.95 5.69 3.06
N ARG A 62 3.45 6.53 3.98
CA ARG A 62 4.17 6.92 5.20
C ARG A 62 4.53 5.72 6.09
N ASN A 63 3.77 4.64 6.01
CA ASN A 63 4.02 3.37 6.70
C ASN A 63 5.26 2.62 6.19
N LEU A 64 5.80 2.96 5.01
CA LEU A 64 7.03 2.36 4.47
C LEU A 64 8.30 3.01 5.02
N PHE A 65 8.17 4.11 5.75
CA PHE A 65 9.29 4.93 6.20
C PHE A 65 9.33 5.04 7.74
N PRO A 66 10.52 5.16 8.35
CA PRO A 66 10.66 5.37 9.78
C PRO A 66 10.02 6.71 10.23
N LYS A 67 9.73 6.87 11.52
CA LYS A 67 9.05 8.09 12.01
C LYS A 67 9.93 9.33 11.92
N GLU A 68 11.25 9.14 12.02
CA GLU A 68 12.29 10.17 11.93
C GLU A 68 12.70 10.48 10.48
N PHE A 69 11.93 10.00 9.51
CA PHE A 69 12.19 10.15 8.09
C PHE A 69 11.90 11.58 7.60
N ASP A 70 12.94 12.27 7.11
CA ASP A 70 12.74 13.54 6.40
C ASP A 70 12.18 13.25 4.99
N GLU A 71 10.85 13.20 4.93
CA GLU A 71 10.11 12.93 3.69
C GLU A 71 10.50 13.87 2.54
N LEU A 72 10.87 15.13 2.83
CA LEU A 72 11.24 16.09 1.80
C LEU A 72 12.62 15.83 1.25
N GLU A 73 13.59 15.57 2.12
CA GLU A 73 14.96 15.23 1.74
C GLU A 73 14.97 13.97 0.86
N TYR A 74 14.27 12.93 1.28
CA TYR A 74 14.21 11.68 0.51
C TYR A 74 13.43 11.82 -0.80
N ARG A 75 12.42 12.69 -0.86
CA ARG A 75 11.76 13.02 -2.12
C ARG A 75 12.76 13.69 -3.08
N ARG A 76 13.58 14.61 -2.59
CA ARG A 76 14.65 15.23 -3.39
C ARG A 76 15.65 14.18 -3.85
N HIS A 77 16.12 13.30 -2.98
CA HIS A 77 17.04 12.22 -3.37
C HIS A 77 16.46 11.34 -4.47
N ALA A 78 15.18 10.95 -4.36
CA ALA A 78 14.50 10.17 -5.38
C ALA A 78 14.39 10.91 -6.71
N LEU A 79 13.99 12.19 -6.70
CA LEU A 79 13.88 13.00 -7.92
C LEU A 79 15.25 13.28 -8.55
N THR A 80 16.28 13.58 -7.76
CA THR A 80 17.67 13.74 -8.22
C THR A 80 18.16 12.48 -8.92
N TYR A 81 17.89 11.30 -8.35
CA TYR A 81 18.22 10.03 -9.00
C TYR A 81 17.50 9.89 -10.34
N LEU A 82 16.18 10.11 -10.37
CA LEU A 82 15.36 10.00 -11.57
C LEU A 82 15.79 10.99 -12.66
N GLN A 83 16.21 12.20 -12.27
CA GLN A 83 16.74 13.21 -13.19
C GLN A 83 18.05 12.72 -13.81
N ARG A 84 18.95 12.17 -12.99
CA ARG A 84 20.26 11.67 -13.45
C ARG A 84 20.15 10.51 -14.43
N VAL A 85 19.20 9.59 -14.22
CA VAL A 85 18.96 8.47 -15.16
C VAL A 85 18.12 8.88 -16.37
N GLY A 86 17.76 10.17 -16.47
CA GLY A 86 17.03 10.79 -17.57
C GLY A 86 15.53 10.52 -17.58
N ALA A 87 14.97 9.96 -16.49
CA ALA A 87 13.54 9.67 -16.39
C ALA A 87 12.70 10.94 -16.25
N ILE A 88 13.27 11.97 -15.62
CA ILE A 88 12.68 13.30 -15.49
C ILE A 88 13.68 14.36 -15.94
N GLY A 89 13.17 15.54 -16.31
CA GLY A 89 13.95 16.76 -16.56
C GLY A 89 14.02 17.58 -15.27
N ASP A 90 13.57 18.83 -15.34
CA ASP A 90 13.56 19.72 -14.19
C ASP A 90 12.47 19.34 -13.18
N PHE A 91 12.77 19.58 -11.90
CA PHE A 91 11.81 19.43 -10.82
C PHE A 91 12.00 20.52 -9.76
N ASN A 92 10.93 20.81 -9.03
CA ASN A 92 10.95 21.73 -7.90
C ASN A 92 10.21 21.10 -6.72
N VAL A 93 10.92 20.88 -5.60
CA VAL A 93 10.31 20.44 -4.33
C VAL A 93 10.20 21.66 -3.41
N PRO A 94 8.98 22.12 -3.10
CA PRO A 94 8.78 23.25 -2.18
C PRO A 94 9.16 22.86 -0.74
N GLY A 95 9.38 23.86 0.12
CA GLY A 95 9.65 23.64 1.54
C GLY A 95 11.12 23.47 1.94
N LEU A 96 12.03 24.32 1.42
CA LEU A 96 13.42 24.45 1.91
C LEU A 96 13.50 25.10 3.31
N SER A 97 12.38 25.56 3.86
CA SER A 97 12.32 26.30 5.12
C SER A 97 12.12 25.33 6.29
N MET A 98 12.67 25.64 7.46
CA MET A 98 12.42 24.93 8.74
C MET A 98 10.93 24.90 9.17
N LEU A 99 10.04 25.41 8.32
CA LEU A 99 8.61 25.40 8.50
C LEU A 99 8.01 24.27 7.66
N PRO A 100 7.05 23.49 8.21
CA PRO A 100 6.41 22.43 7.46
C PRO A 100 5.78 23.03 6.19
N PRO A 101 6.04 22.47 4.98
CA PRO A 101 5.30 22.86 3.79
C PRO A 101 3.81 22.79 4.06
N TYR A 102 3.10 23.79 3.57
CA TYR A 102 1.66 23.82 3.69
C TYR A 102 1.06 22.60 2.96
N PRO A 103 -0.11 22.07 3.40
CA PRO A 103 -0.71 20.86 2.84
C PRO A 103 -0.96 20.88 1.33
N TRP A 104 -0.98 22.08 0.72
CA TRP A 104 -1.21 22.30 -0.69
C TRP A 104 0.05 22.43 -1.54
N GLU A 105 1.25 22.44 -0.94
CA GLU A 105 2.49 22.55 -1.70
C GLU A 105 2.79 21.22 -2.42
N LYS A 106 2.80 21.27 -3.76
CA LYS A 106 3.10 20.14 -4.64
C LYS A 106 4.50 20.28 -5.21
N ALA A 107 5.16 19.15 -5.45
CA ALA A 107 6.39 19.14 -6.22
C ALA A 107 6.06 19.12 -7.72
N ASP A 108 6.58 20.09 -8.46
CA ASP A 108 6.45 20.15 -9.91
C ASP A 108 7.53 19.28 -10.54
N VAL A 109 7.15 18.43 -11.50
CA VAL A 109 8.07 17.49 -12.17
C VAL A 109 7.80 17.47 -13.67
N GLN A 110 8.85 17.66 -14.46
CA GLN A 110 8.83 17.45 -15.91
C GLN A 110 9.31 16.03 -16.23
N VAL A 111 8.44 15.21 -16.83
CA VAL A 111 8.72 13.79 -17.09
C VAL A 111 9.14 13.56 -18.54
N ASN A 112 10.17 12.73 -18.74
CA ASN A 112 10.49 12.15 -20.04
C ASN A 112 9.73 10.83 -20.16
N ALA A 113 8.54 10.85 -20.78
CA ALA A 113 7.63 9.70 -20.76
C ALA A 113 8.22 8.39 -21.33
N ALA A 114 9.10 8.48 -22.33
CA ALA A 114 9.73 7.30 -22.93
C ALA A 114 10.76 6.69 -21.98
N ARG A 115 11.65 7.51 -21.43
CA ARG A 115 12.68 7.05 -20.50
C ARG A 115 12.09 6.63 -19.15
N PHE A 116 11.08 7.34 -18.67
CA PHE A 116 10.38 7.03 -17.43
C PHE A 116 9.76 5.63 -17.44
N ARG A 117 9.14 5.20 -18.55
CA ARG A 117 8.58 3.83 -18.65
C ARG A 117 9.66 2.77 -18.45
N GLN A 118 10.81 2.93 -19.10
CA GLN A 118 11.93 1.98 -18.96
C GLN A 118 12.44 1.90 -17.52
N ILE A 119 12.65 3.07 -16.88
CA ILE A 119 13.13 3.14 -15.49
C ILE A 119 12.08 2.62 -14.51
N LYS A 120 10.80 2.89 -14.74
CA LYS A 120 9.70 2.39 -13.92
C LYS A 120 9.75 0.86 -13.81
N ASP A 121 9.85 0.18 -14.95
CA ASP A 121 9.81 -1.28 -14.97
C ASP A 121 11.03 -1.87 -14.24
N GLN A 122 12.22 -1.27 -14.42
CA GLN A 122 13.44 -1.64 -13.69
C GLN A 122 13.31 -1.45 -12.17
N VAL A 123 12.75 -0.32 -11.73
CA VAL A 123 12.56 -0.02 -10.31
C VAL A 123 11.55 -0.99 -9.68
N ILE A 124 10.44 -1.27 -10.36
CA ILE A 124 9.42 -2.22 -9.89
C ILE A 124 9.99 -3.63 -9.79
N GLU A 125 10.75 -4.08 -10.80
CA GLU A 125 11.36 -5.41 -10.81
C GLU A 125 12.38 -5.56 -9.67
N ALA A 126 13.26 -4.57 -9.49
CA ALA A 126 14.25 -4.57 -8.41
C ALA A 126 13.62 -4.61 -7.01
N PHE A 127 12.47 -3.94 -6.84
CA PHE A 127 11.77 -3.92 -5.56
C PHE A 127 11.01 -5.23 -5.30
N ASN A 128 10.34 -5.78 -6.31
CA ASN A 128 9.63 -7.06 -6.21
C ASN A 128 10.58 -8.25 -6.00
N TYR A 129 11.79 -8.22 -6.55
CA TYR A 129 12.81 -9.25 -6.32
C TYR A 129 13.17 -9.37 -4.83
N LYS A 130 13.24 -8.26 -4.10
CA LYS A 130 13.53 -8.24 -2.66
C LYS A 130 12.34 -8.65 -1.78
N ALA A 131 11.11 -8.55 -2.30
CA ALA A 131 9.90 -8.96 -1.61
C ALA A 131 9.61 -10.46 -1.74
N LYS A 132 10.24 -11.17 -2.69
CA LYS A 132 10.23 -12.63 -2.71
C LYS A 132 11.10 -13.13 -1.55
N PRO A 133 10.54 -13.84 -0.55
CA PRO A 133 11.39 -14.52 0.42
C PRO A 133 12.29 -15.47 -0.37
N GLU A 134 13.61 -15.35 -0.21
CA GLU A 134 14.52 -16.40 -0.62
C GLU A 134 13.96 -17.72 -0.10
N ALA A 135 13.68 -18.65 -1.00
CA ALA A 135 13.25 -19.99 -0.64
C ALA A 135 14.36 -20.57 0.24
N VAL A 136 14.16 -20.52 1.55
CA VAL A 136 15.05 -21.09 2.54
C VAL A 136 15.15 -22.56 2.19
N ALA A 137 16.32 -22.98 1.73
CA ALA A 137 16.60 -24.37 1.41
C ALA A 137 16.13 -25.26 2.59
N PRO A 138 15.42 -26.36 2.33
CA PRO A 138 14.85 -27.17 3.40
C PRO A 138 15.98 -27.70 4.28
N VAL A 139 16.00 -27.23 5.53
CA VAL A 139 16.85 -27.81 6.58
C VAL A 139 16.31 -29.20 6.86
N THR A 140 17.03 -30.20 6.34
CA THR A 140 16.82 -31.62 6.56
C THR A 140 16.81 -31.93 8.07
N LYS A 141 15.62 -32.02 8.67
CA LYS A 141 15.45 -32.69 9.97
C LYS A 141 15.01 -34.12 9.71
N ARG A 142 15.97 -35.04 9.90
CA ARG A 142 15.76 -36.48 10.02
C ARG A 142 14.91 -36.78 11.26
N GLY A 143 13.90 -37.63 11.06
CA GLY A 143 13.37 -38.54 12.07
C GLY A 143 12.10 -38.08 12.77
N GLN A 144 10.94 -38.48 12.24
CA GLN A 144 10.05 -39.46 12.88
C GLN A 144 8.85 -39.78 11.97
N GLU A 145 8.62 -41.08 11.78
CA GLU A 145 7.51 -41.66 11.02
C GLU A 145 6.20 -41.59 11.81
N LYS A 146 5.08 -41.22 11.16
CA LYS A 146 3.95 -42.13 10.83
C LYS A 146 2.67 -41.35 10.49
N ARG A 147 2.19 -41.61 9.27
CA ARG A 147 0.80 -41.60 8.74
C ARG A 147 -0.07 -40.37 9.03
N VAL A 148 -0.51 -39.66 7.99
CA VAL A 148 -1.78 -39.85 7.23
C VAL A 148 -1.91 -38.67 6.24
N MET A 149 -2.45 -38.99 5.05
CA MET A 149 -2.94 -38.12 3.96
C MET A 149 -1.91 -37.26 3.21
N GLU A 150 -1.86 -37.52 1.89
CA GLU A 150 -1.21 -36.68 0.89
C GLU A 150 -1.65 -35.22 1.05
N PRO A 151 -0.73 -34.25 1.18
CA PRO A 151 -1.10 -32.86 1.10
C PRO A 151 -1.40 -32.55 -0.37
N LEU A 152 -2.61 -32.01 -0.56
CA LEU A 152 -3.06 -31.32 -1.75
C LEU A 152 -1.91 -30.51 -2.36
N ARG A 153 -1.80 -30.63 -3.69
CA ARG A 153 -0.95 -29.80 -4.54
C ARG A 153 -0.96 -28.36 -4.05
N ASP A 154 0.23 -27.82 -3.86
CA ASP A 154 0.49 -26.42 -3.57
C ASP A 154 0.11 -25.58 -4.79
N GLU A 155 -1.19 -25.43 -5.03
CA GLU A 155 -1.77 -24.49 -5.98
C GLU A 155 -2.43 -23.35 -5.20
N GLY A 156 -1.78 -22.19 -5.21
CA GLY A 156 -2.50 -20.92 -5.12
C GLY A 156 -2.49 -20.20 -3.77
N LEU A 157 -1.33 -19.66 -3.39
CA LEU A 157 -1.28 -18.34 -2.71
C LEU A 157 -1.59 -17.18 -3.69
N GLY A 158 -2.46 -17.43 -4.68
CA GLY A 158 -2.91 -16.39 -5.60
C GLY A 158 -3.94 -15.53 -4.90
N VAL A 159 -3.69 -14.23 -4.81
CA VAL A 159 -4.73 -13.27 -4.45
C VAL A 159 -5.83 -13.36 -5.51
N VAL A 160 -7.02 -13.78 -5.10
CA VAL A 160 -8.17 -13.96 -6.01
C VAL A 160 -8.99 -12.67 -6.07
N TYR A 161 -9.16 -12.00 -4.93
CA TYR A 161 -9.86 -10.73 -4.86
C TYR A 161 -9.14 -9.74 -3.95
N GLU A 162 -9.00 -8.51 -4.43
CA GLU A 162 -8.38 -7.41 -3.70
C GLU A 162 -9.28 -6.18 -3.77
N VAL A 163 -9.51 -5.56 -2.62
CA VAL A 163 -10.16 -4.26 -2.53
C VAL A 163 -9.09 -3.17 -2.58
N LYS A 164 -9.25 -2.18 -3.44
CA LYS A 164 -8.39 -1.00 -3.55
C LYS A 164 -9.22 0.27 -3.38
N LEU A 165 -8.61 1.26 -2.71
CA LEU A 165 -9.16 2.60 -2.61
C LEU A 165 -8.36 3.53 -3.55
N LYS A 166 -8.98 4.04 -4.63
CA LYS A 166 -8.38 5.02 -5.54
C LYS A 166 -9.10 6.35 -5.38
N GLY A 167 -8.50 7.28 -4.63
CA GLY A 167 -9.17 8.51 -4.23
C GLY A 167 -10.36 8.19 -3.31
N ARG A 168 -11.59 8.41 -3.80
CA ARG A 168 -12.84 8.03 -3.09
C ARG A 168 -13.59 6.89 -3.78
N GLU A 169 -12.95 6.23 -4.73
CA GLU A 169 -13.53 5.10 -5.44
C GLU A 169 -13.08 3.79 -4.81
N LEU A 170 -14.06 2.98 -4.40
CA LEU A 170 -13.84 1.68 -3.78
C LEU A 170 -13.95 0.61 -4.88
N LEU A 171 -12.84 -0.09 -5.14
CA LEU A 171 -12.70 -1.01 -6.26
C LEU A 171 -12.44 -2.43 -5.76
N ILE A 172 -13.06 -3.45 -6.36
CA ILE A 172 -12.71 -4.87 -6.17
C ILE A 172 -12.15 -5.39 -7.48
N ASN A 173 -10.88 -5.79 -7.54
CA ASN A 173 -10.22 -6.22 -8.79
C ASN A 173 -10.47 -5.24 -9.96
N GLU A 174 -10.36 -3.93 -9.69
CA GLU A 174 -10.64 -2.85 -10.66
C GLU A 174 -12.13 -2.67 -11.07
N PHE A 175 -13.08 -3.32 -10.38
CA PHE A 175 -14.52 -3.06 -10.52
C PHE A 175 -15.00 -2.06 -9.48
N LEU A 176 -15.61 -0.96 -9.91
CA LEU A 176 -16.18 0.05 -9.01
C LEU A 176 -17.36 -0.54 -8.23
N LEU A 177 -17.22 -0.57 -6.91
CA LEU A 177 -18.27 -0.97 -5.99
C LEU A 177 -19.12 0.23 -5.60
N THR A 178 -18.48 1.30 -5.15
CA THR A 178 -19.15 2.55 -4.78
C THR A 178 -18.16 3.73 -4.78
N ARG A 179 -18.71 4.94 -4.74
CA ARG A 179 -17.97 6.17 -4.46
C ARG A 179 -18.30 6.65 -3.05
N LEU A 180 -17.26 6.96 -2.28
CA LEU A 180 -17.40 7.43 -0.91
C LEU A 180 -17.68 8.93 -0.89
N ASP A 181 -18.69 9.32 -0.13
CA ASP A 181 -18.97 10.72 0.15
C ASP A 181 -17.93 11.28 1.11
N PHE A 182 -17.35 12.42 0.78
CA PHE A 182 -16.29 13.03 1.56
C PHE A 182 -16.70 13.25 3.01
N ASN A 183 -15.84 12.81 3.94
CA ASN A 183 -16.04 13.02 5.37
C ASN A 183 -17.39 12.47 5.87
N SER A 184 -17.96 11.52 5.13
CA SER A 184 -19.10 10.76 5.59
C SER A 184 -18.66 9.73 6.62
N GLU A 185 -19.60 9.28 7.45
CA GLU A 185 -19.36 8.20 8.40
C GLU A 185 -18.82 6.94 7.70
N ASN A 186 -19.33 6.62 6.51
CA ASN A 186 -18.87 5.47 5.73
C ASN A 186 -17.43 5.64 5.23
N ASP A 187 -17.06 6.84 4.76
CA ASP A 187 -15.72 7.18 4.28
C ASP A 187 -14.69 7.03 5.40
N ASN A 188 -14.97 7.64 6.55
CA ASN A 188 -14.06 7.63 7.68
C ASN A 188 -13.90 6.22 8.29
N VAL A 189 -15.01 5.47 8.44
CA VAL A 189 -14.97 4.09 8.95
C VAL A 189 -14.22 3.18 7.96
N PHE A 190 -14.50 3.27 6.67
CA PHE A 190 -13.84 2.42 5.68
C PHE A 190 -12.35 2.74 5.57
N ASN A 191 -11.95 4.02 5.60
CA ASN A 191 -10.55 4.42 5.58
C ASN A 191 -9.78 3.83 6.78
N HIS A 192 -10.39 3.83 7.97
CA HIS A 192 -9.78 3.21 9.15
C HIS A 192 -9.61 1.69 9.00
N LEU A 193 -10.64 0.99 8.50
CA LEU A 193 -10.60 -0.44 8.23
C LEU A 193 -9.57 -0.80 7.15
N TYR A 194 -9.47 0.01 6.11
CA TYR A 194 -8.54 -0.17 4.99
C TYR A 194 -7.08 -0.01 5.42
N GLN A 195 -6.80 0.90 6.36
CA GLN A 195 -5.46 1.06 6.94
C GLN A 195 -5.08 -0.07 7.92
N ASN A 196 -6.07 -0.80 8.43
CA ASN A 196 -5.91 -1.89 9.39
C ASN A 196 -6.54 -3.20 8.92
N PRO A 197 -6.12 -3.74 7.75
CA PRO A 197 -6.72 -4.96 7.22
C PRO A 197 -6.38 -6.17 8.12
N ASN A 198 -7.26 -7.16 8.09
CA ASN A 198 -7.19 -8.44 8.82
C ASN A 198 -7.15 -8.33 10.35
N LYS A 199 -7.35 -7.12 10.91
CA LYS A 199 -7.47 -6.89 12.35
C LYS A 199 -8.93 -6.85 12.78
N ILE A 200 -9.19 -7.32 14.00
CA ILE A 200 -10.49 -7.14 14.66
C ILE A 200 -10.45 -5.78 15.35
N ILE A 201 -11.35 -4.90 14.95
CA ILE A 201 -11.47 -3.54 15.48
C ILE A 201 -12.81 -3.42 16.19
N SER A 202 -12.78 -2.99 17.45
CA SER A 202 -14.00 -2.78 18.23
C SER A 202 -14.70 -1.47 17.85
N ILE A 203 -16.01 -1.35 18.12
CA ILE A 203 -16.74 -0.08 17.95
C ILE A 203 -16.10 1.04 18.78
N ALA A 204 -15.71 0.75 20.02
CA ALA A 204 -15.09 1.75 20.88
C ALA A 204 -13.76 2.28 20.29
N GLU A 205 -12.96 1.38 19.71
CA GLU A 205 -11.71 1.74 19.03
C GLU A 205 -11.97 2.57 17.76
N LEU A 206 -13.00 2.19 16.99
CA LEU A 206 -13.45 2.97 15.84
C LEU A 206 -13.87 4.38 16.26
N GLU A 207 -14.75 4.50 17.26
CA GLU A 207 -15.22 5.80 17.75
C GLU A 207 -14.08 6.68 18.26
N GLN A 208 -13.11 6.11 18.98
CA GLN A 208 -11.90 6.83 19.41
C GLN A 208 -11.08 7.31 18.21
N SER A 209 -10.86 6.45 17.21
CA SER A 209 -10.11 6.81 16.01
C SER A 209 -10.80 7.90 15.17
N LEU A 210 -12.12 8.00 15.28
CA LEU A 210 -12.98 8.97 14.60
C LEU A 210 -13.19 10.28 15.39
N GLY A 211 -12.40 10.51 16.44
CA GLY A 211 -12.47 11.73 17.25
C GLY A 211 -13.48 11.67 18.39
N GLY A 212 -13.84 10.48 18.86
CA GLY A 212 -14.73 10.24 20.00
C GLY A 212 -16.22 10.41 19.69
N ALA A 213 -16.59 10.55 18.42
CA ALA A 213 -17.98 10.62 18.00
C ALA A 213 -18.57 9.20 17.91
N SER A 214 -19.72 8.98 18.55
CA SER A 214 -20.43 7.71 18.43
C SER A 214 -20.93 7.47 17.02
N LEU A 215 -20.84 6.22 16.54
CA LEU A 215 -21.34 5.84 15.23
C LEU A 215 -22.88 5.98 15.20
N ARG A 216 -23.40 6.69 14.20
CA ARG A 216 -24.86 6.84 14.05
C ARG A 216 -25.50 5.59 13.47
N LYS A 217 -24.75 4.84 12.65
CA LYS A 217 -25.23 3.62 11.99
C LYS A 217 -24.53 2.39 12.56
N PRO A 218 -25.23 1.24 12.62
CA PRO A 218 -24.59 -0.01 12.98
C PRO A 218 -23.63 -0.47 11.86
N LEU A 219 -22.57 -1.19 12.24
CA LEU A 219 -21.50 -1.65 11.34
C LEU A 219 -22.02 -2.38 10.09
N HIS A 220 -23.04 -3.25 10.27
CA HIS A 220 -23.64 -3.97 9.14
C HIS A 220 -24.27 -3.04 8.09
N LYS A 221 -24.85 -1.89 8.50
CA LYS A 221 -25.41 -0.90 7.58
C LYS A 221 -24.33 -0.08 6.88
N ILE A 222 -23.22 0.18 7.55
CA ILE A 222 -22.06 0.85 6.94
C ILE A 222 -21.52 -0.02 5.81
N VAL A 223 -21.26 -1.31 6.08
CA VAL A 223 -20.76 -2.25 5.07
C VAL A 223 -21.74 -2.42 3.89
N GLU A 224 -23.04 -2.46 4.16
CA GLU A 224 -24.08 -2.50 3.12
C GLU A 224 -24.06 -1.24 2.23
N ASN A 225 -23.95 -0.04 2.84
CA ASN A 225 -23.87 1.23 2.10
C ASN A 225 -22.57 1.37 1.29
N LEU A 226 -21.50 0.68 1.70
CA LEU A 226 -20.25 0.61 0.94
C LEU A 226 -20.39 -0.29 -0.31
N GLY A 227 -21.54 -0.94 -0.50
CA GLY A 227 -21.82 -1.81 -1.64
C GLY A 227 -21.44 -3.28 -1.41
N PHE A 228 -20.90 -3.62 -0.23
CA PHE A 228 -20.64 -5.01 0.16
C PHE A 228 -21.93 -5.67 0.61
N THR A 229 -22.65 -6.24 -0.37
CA THR A 229 -23.91 -6.95 -0.13
C THR A 229 -23.73 -8.46 -0.25
N LYS A 230 -24.54 -9.23 0.50
CA LYS A 230 -24.62 -10.70 0.43
C LYS A 230 -23.26 -11.40 0.55
N GLU A 231 -22.80 -12.04 -0.52
CA GLU A 231 -21.56 -12.82 -0.58
C GLU A 231 -20.32 -11.95 -0.39
N LEU A 232 -20.32 -10.71 -0.91
CA LEU A 232 -19.20 -9.78 -0.73
C LEU A 232 -19.01 -9.37 0.72
N ASN A 233 -20.12 -9.17 1.45
CA ASN A 233 -20.07 -8.89 2.88
C ASN A 233 -19.41 -10.07 3.62
N ARG A 234 -19.91 -11.29 3.40
CA ARG A 234 -19.39 -12.50 4.07
C ARG A 234 -17.93 -12.80 3.73
N ALA A 235 -17.51 -12.46 2.52
CA ALA A 235 -16.14 -12.70 2.08
C ALA A 235 -15.15 -11.68 2.67
N PHE A 236 -15.48 -10.39 2.59
CA PHE A 236 -14.57 -9.32 2.98
C PHE A 236 -14.74 -8.86 4.43
N PHE A 237 -15.83 -9.20 5.10
CA PHE A 237 -16.12 -8.71 6.44
C PHE A 237 -16.55 -9.81 7.38
N ASP A 238 -16.01 -9.74 8.59
CA ASP A 238 -16.49 -10.47 9.75
C ASP A 238 -17.06 -9.43 10.72
N ILE A 239 -18.38 -9.43 10.91
CA ILE A 239 -19.09 -8.39 11.65
C ILE A 239 -19.77 -9.04 12.85
N SER A 240 -19.34 -8.66 14.05
CA SER A 240 -20.06 -8.95 15.29
C SER A 240 -20.93 -7.75 15.68
N LYS A 241 -21.60 -7.85 16.84
CA LYS A 241 -22.41 -6.74 17.38
C LYS A 241 -21.56 -5.52 17.74
N ASP A 242 -20.30 -5.75 18.08
CA ASP A 242 -19.39 -4.82 18.76
C ASP A 242 -18.01 -4.69 18.11
N ALA A 243 -17.73 -5.48 17.08
CA ALA A 243 -16.47 -5.48 16.37
C ALA A 243 -16.64 -5.79 14.89
N ILE A 244 -15.63 -5.41 14.11
CA ILE A 244 -15.55 -5.66 12.69
C ILE A 244 -14.12 -6.03 12.31
N ARG A 245 -14.00 -6.99 11.40
CA ARG A 245 -12.74 -7.34 10.74
C ARG A 245 -12.92 -7.24 9.25
N PHE A 246 -12.05 -6.48 8.61
CA PHE A 246 -12.00 -6.36 7.15
C PHE A 246 -10.89 -7.27 6.60
N ARG A 247 -11.25 -8.26 5.79
CA ARG A 247 -10.32 -9.24 5.19
C ARG A 247 -9.87 -8.75 3.81
N ASN A 248 -8.61 -8.37 3.67
CA ASN A 248 -8.06 -7.89 2.40
C ASN A 248 -6.53 -8.06 2.39
N PRO A 249 -5.91 -8.63 1.35
CA PRO A 249 -6.52 -9.31 0.18
C PRO A 249 -7.17 -10.66 0.54
N LEU A 250 -8.04 -11.18 -0.34
CA LEU A 250 -8.62 -12.53 -0.24
C LEU A 250 -7.86 -13.52 -1.13
N THR A 251 -7.45 -14.64 -0.53
CA THR A 251 -6.79 -15.76 -1.20
C THR A 251 -7.78 -16.89 -1.54
N SER A 252 -7.36 -17.83 -2.38
CA SER A 252 -8.16 -19.02 -2.69
C SER A 252 -8.53 -19.81 -1.43
N LYS A 253 -7.62 -19.88 -0.44
CA LYS A 253 -7.86 -20.54 0.84
C LYS A 253 -8.98 -19.87 1.64
N ASP A 254 -8.99 -18.53 1.67
CA ASP A 254 -10.04 -17.78 2.38
C ASP A 254 -11.42 -18.03 1.77
N LEU A 255 -11.49 -18.20 0.44
CA LEU A 255 -12.73 -18.51 -0.27
C LEU A 255 -13.19 -19.94 -0.03
N GLU A 256 -12.25 -20.91 -0.01
CA GLU A 256 -12.51 -22.31 0.32
C GLU A 256 -13.03 -22.49 1.75
N GLU A 257 -12.40 -21.82 2.72
CA GLU A 257 -12.84 -21.83 4.13
C GLU A 257 -14.27 -21.28 4.31
N LEU A 258 -14.66 -20.32 3.46
CA LEU A 258 -16.00 -19.75 3.46
C LEU A 258 -17.00 -20.56 2.61
N GLY A 259 -16.55 -21.60 1.90
CA GLY A 259 -17.37 -22.39 0.99
C GLY A 259 -17.87 -21.61 -0.24
N ILE A 260 -17.16 -20.55 -0.63
CA ILE A 260 -17.54 -19.66 -1.74
C ILE A 260 -16.65 -19.97 -2.95
N SER A 261 -17.21 -20.55 -4.01
CA SER A 261 -16.42 -20.88 -5.21
C SER A 261 -16.04 -19.64 -6.05
N ARG A 262 -16.92 -18.62 -6.10
CA ARG A 262 -16.68 -17.38 -6.86
C ARG A 262 -17.59 -16.26 -6.38
N LEU A 263 -17.02 -15.07 -6.19
CA LEU A 263 -17.81 -13.87 -5.84
C LEU A 263 -18.48 -13.27 -7.07
N ARG A 264 -19.76 -12.94 -6.93
CA ARG A 264 -20.50 -12.16 -7.94
C ARG A 264 -20.14 -10.67 -7.82
N LEU A 265 -19.26 -10.22 -8.71
CA LEU A 265 -18.96 -8.79 -8.85
C LEU A 265 -20.07 -8.07 -9.61
N PRO A 266 -20.33 -6.78 -9.31
CA PRO A 266 -21.26 -5.98 -10.11
C PRO A 266 -20.83 -5.96 -11.58
N ARG A 267 -21.79 -6.14 -12.49
CA ARG A 267 -21.53 -6.10 -13.94
C ARG A 267 -21.23 -4.66 -14.35
N ARG A 268 -20.25 -4.49 -15.24
CA ARG A 268 -19.92 -3.21 -15.90
C ARG A 268 -21.11 -2.70 -16.73
#